data_AF-A0A8S0SR10-F1
#
_entry.id   AF-A0A8S0SR10-F1
#
_cell.length_a   1.000
_cell.length_b   1.000
_cell.length_c   1.000
_cell.angle_alpha   90.00
_cell.angle_beta   90.00
_cell.angle_gamma   90.00
#
_symmetry.space_group_name_H-M   'P 1'
#
loop_
_entity.id
_entity.type
_entity.pdbx_description
1 polymer ?
#
loop_
_entity_poly.entity_id
_entity_poly.type
_entity_poly.pdbx_seq_one_letter_code
_entity_poly.pdbx_strand_id
1 'polypeptide(L)'
;SAVHFDILAYTWQNPLADIPRFYENSNWREGNEEREMSCSNGETLVEAALRVLHTDDPFEKARLGDDIANKWLQGHIIRPYDDSVDIAVPDRPSRLSNVKVVSPSEMLKLGKAGSLQSRQAIVHGLVHTESWAIDLSWDIIARFGQKNGDEAACGSLDSNVSEFQQGEIVKEIFDKVIQKFHTIVRSYFRGPLKPPFNETARRAAGFGPQWYEPLTVKEIMTD
;
A
#
# COMPACT_ATOMS: atom_id res chain seq x y z
N SER A 1 -1.12 8.90 -21.13
CA SER A 1 0.11 9.01 -20.32
C SER A 1 0.49 7.59 -19.95
N ALA A 2 1.46 7.02 -20.65
CA ALA A 2 1.86 5.63 -20.50
C ALA A 2 2.56 5.46 -19.15
N VAL A 3 1.97 4.64 -18.27
CA VAL A 3 2.55 4.27 -16.98
C VAL A 3 3.90 3.64 -17.29
N HIS A 4 4.98 4.21 -16.77
CA HIS A 4 6.34 3.67 -16.90
C HIS A 4 6.42 2.39 -16.07
N PHE A 5 7.01 1.35 -16.63
CA PHE A 5 7.04 0.02 -16.04
C PHE A 5 8.41 -0.15 -15.36
N ASP A 6 8.43 -0.30 -14.04
CA ASP A 6 9.66 -0.26 -13.25
C ASP A 6 9.71 -1.46 -12.30
N ILE A 7 10.77 -2.28 -12.42
CA ILE A 7 11.51 -3.07 -11.38
C ILE A 7 12.08 -4.37 -12.00
N LEU A 8 13.42 -4.44 -12.06
CA LEU A 8 14.34 -5.61 -12.12
C LEU A 8 14.62 -6.34 -13.45
N ALA A 9 15.63 -5.88 -14.18
CA ALA A 9 16.34 -6.70 -15.20
C ALA A 9 17.60 -7.44 -14.69
N TYR A 10 18.09 -7.16 -13.48
CA TYR A 10 19.44 -7.59 -13.06
C TYR A 10 19.51 -9.05 -12.57
N THR A 11 18.44 -9.62 -12.00
CA THR A 11 18.41 -11.03 -11.56
C THR A 11 18.45 -12.03 -12.72
N TRP A 12 18.50 -11.55 -13.97
CA TRP A 12 18.27 -12.35 -15.16
C TRP A 12 19.55 -12.80 -15.88
N GLN A 13 20.70 -12.16 -15.66
CA GLN A 13 21.94 -12.56 -16.33
C GLN A 13 22.66 -13.74 -15.65
N ASN A 14 22.33 -14.07 -14.39
CA ASN A 14 22.96 -15.20 -13.70
C ASN A 14 22.10 -15.82 -12.58
N PRO A 15 21.03 -16.57 -12.91
CA PRO A 15 20.03 -17.04 -11.95
C PRO A 15 20.55 -18.04 -10.89
N LEU A 16 21.80 -18.50 -11.00
CA LEU A 16 22.43 -19.41 -10.03
C LEU A 16 23.67 -18.82 -9.32
N ALA A 17 24.19 -17.69 -9.76
CA ALA A 17 25.36 -17.05 -9.12
C ALA A 17 24.98 -15.95 -8.12
N ASP A 18 23.83 -15.30 -8.34
CA ASP A 18 23.34 -14.18 -7.53
C ASP A 18 22.10 -14.54 -6.69
N ILE A 19 21.84 -15.84 -6.45
CA ILE A 19 21.07 -16.20 -5.27
C ILE A 19 22.01 -15.84 -4.12
N PRO A 20 21.81 -14.73 -3.37
CA PRO A 20 22.62 -14.55 -2.16
C PRO A 20 22.39 -15.80 -1.31
N ARG A 21 23.31 -16.19 -0.43
CA ARG A 21 23.16 -17.33 0.49
C ARG A 21 21.97 -17.14 1.46
N PHE A 22 20.75 -17.05 0.91
CA PHE A 22 19.53 -16.58 1.55
C PHE A 22 18.85 -17.71 2.32
N TYR A 23 19.17 -18.96 1.99
CA TYR A 23 18.66 -20.14 2.70
C TYR A 23 19.55 -20.60 3.86
N GLU A 24 20.75 -20.04 4.05
CA GLU A 24 21.65 -20.47 5.14
C GLU A 24 21.30 -19.85 6.51
N ASN A 25 20.53 -18.76 6.55
CA ASN A 25 20.02 -18.19 7.81
C ASN A 25 18.52 -18.45 7.94
N SER A 26 18.20 -19.70 8.29
CA SER A 26 16.87 -20.13 8.73
C SER A 26 16.57 -19.57 10.14
N ASN A 27 16.45 -18.25 10.26
CA ASN A 27 16.04 -17.59 11.50
C ASN A 27 15.26 -16.30 11.22
N TRP A 28 14.13 -16.43 10.50
CA TRP A 28 13.18 -15.33 10.23
C TRP A 28 12.42 -14.84 11.48
N ARG A 29 12.88 -15.21 12.69
CA ARG A 29 12.38 -14.69 13.99
C ARG A 29 13.49 -14.31 14.97
N GLU A 30 14.76 -14.50 14.64
CA GLU A 30 15.86 -14.25 15.58
C GLU A 30 17.01 -13.55 14.86
N GLY A 31 16.99 -12.23 14.96
CA GLY A 31 17.99 -11.32 14.44
C GLY A 31 17.80 -9.94 15.07
N ASN A 32 18.02 -9.88 16.38
CA ASN A 32 18.27 -8.63 17.09
C ASN A 32 19.63 -8.09 16.61
N GLU A 33 19.61 -7.11 15.72
CA GLU A 33 20.55 -6.00 15.80
C GLU A 33 19.73 -4.78 16.20
N GLU A 34 19.90 -4.36 17.45
CA GLU A 34 19.45 -3.10 17.98
C GLU A 34 20.16 -1.97 17.22
N ARG A 35 19.72 -1.69 15.99
CA ARG A 35 19.66 -0.29 15.58
C ARG A 35 18.47 0.26 16.34
N GLU A 36 18.75 0.92 17.45
CA GLU A 36 17.86 1.92 18.03
C GLU A 36 17.54 2.96 16.94
N MET A 37 16.64 2.61 16.04
CA MET A 37 15.98 3.55 15.16
C MET A 37 14.98 4.24 16.06
N SER A 38 15.42 5.32 16.67
CA SER A 38 14.66 6.09 17.64
C SER A 38 13.24 6.28 17.11
N CYS A 39 12.27 5.60 17.70
CA CYS A 39 10.90 6.08 17.70
C CYS A 39 11.00 7.50 18.28
N SER A 40 10.96 8.51 17.42
CA SER A 40 10.63 9.85 17.91
C SER A 40 9.26 9.67 18.58
N ASN A 41 9.13 10.11 19.83
CA ASN A 41 7.93 9.94 20.65
C ASN A 41 6.75 10.80 20.14
N GLY A 42 6.45 10.73 18.84
CA GLY A 42 5.49 11.58 18.15
C GLY A 42 5.42 11.47 16.62
N GLU A 43 6.11 10.51 15.98
CA GLU A 43 6.01 10.30 14.52
C GLU A 43 4.55 10.08 14.09
N THR A 44 4.12 10.79 13.06
CA THR A 44 2.81 10.65 12.43
C THR A 44 2.78 9.53 11.41
N LEU A 45 1.59 9.06 11.03
CA LEU A 45 1.46 8.04 10.00
C LEU A 45 2.02 8.49 8.64
N VAL A 46 1.87 9.76 8.28
CA VAL A 46 2.45 10.34 7.05
C VAL A 46 3.98 10.34 7.08
N GLU A 47 4.60 10.73 8.20
CA GLU A 47 6.06 10.68 8.35
C GLU A 47 6.59 9.23 8.26
N ALA A 48 5.89 8.31 8.92
CA ALA A 48 6.21 6.89 8.85
C ALA A 48 6.06 6.34 7.41
N ALA A 49 5.02 6.75 6.67
CA ALA A 49 4.82 6.39 5.28
C ALA A 49 5.97 6.88 4.39
N LEU A 50 6.42 8.11 4.58
CA LEU A 50 7.56 8.65 3.86
C LEU A 50 8.84 7.88 4.16
N ARG A 51 9.05 7.45 5.41
CA ARG A 51 10.18 6.60 5.77
C ARG A 51 10.16 5.27 5.01
N VAL A 52 8.98 4.67 4.82
CA VAL A 52 8.82 3.48 3.97
C VAL A 52 9.15 3.79 2.52
N LEU A 53 8.65 4.89 1.97
CA LEU A 53 8.90 5.29 0.57
C LEU A 53 10.38 5.62 0.31
N HIS A 54 11.12 6.09 1.31
CA HIS A 54 12.56 6.31 1.25
C HIS A 54 13.41 5.06 1.53
N THR A 55 12.78 3.91 1.81
CA THR A 55 13.52 2.65 1.98
C THR A 55 13.78 2.02 0.61
N ASP A 56 15.04 1.72 0.32
CA ASP A 56 15.46 1.24 -1.01
C ASP A 56 15.30 -0.27 -1.16
N ASP A 57 15.66 -1.00 -0.11
CA ASP A 57 15.65 -2.46 -0.07
C ASP A 57 14.21 -2.99 0.05
N PRO A 58 13.78 -3.91 -0.82
CA PRO A 58 12.39 -4.38 -0.85
C PRO A 58 12.01 -5.21 0.38
N PHE A 59 12.93 -5.94 1.00
CA PHE A 59 12.64 -6.75 2.18
C PHE A 59 12.52 -5.87 3.42
N GLU A 60 13.46 -4.95 3.61
CA GLU A 60 13.40 -3.97 4.70
C GLU A 60 12.18 -3.07 4.56
N LYS A 61 11.83 -2.67 3.33
CA LYS A 61 10.59 -1.92 3.06
C LYS A 61 9.35 -2.70 3.48
N ALA A 62 9.24 -3.97 3.09
CA ALA A 62 8.10 -4.81 3.43
C ALA A 62 8.00 -5.03 4.96
N ARG A 63 9.12 -5.36 5.61
CA ARG A 63 9.22 -5.49 7.06
C ARG A 63 8.81 -4.21 7.76
N LEU A 64 9.34 -3.08 7.31
CA LEU A 64 9.08 -1.78 7.93
C LEU A 64 7.62 -1.36 7.76
N GLY A 65 7.05 -1.58 6.57
CA GLY A 65 5.63 -1.36 6.32
C GLY A 65 4.76 -2.19 7.26
N ASP A 66 5.03 -3.48 7.41
CA ASP A 66 4.28 -4.35 8.32
C ASP A 66 4.38 -3.88 9.78
N ASP A 67 5.58 -3.53 10.26
CA ASP A 67 5.79 -3.00 11.61
C ASP A 67 5.01 -1.70 11.86
N ILE A 68 5.07 -0.74 10.93
CA ILE A 68 4.32 0.53 11.05
C ILE A 68 2.82 0.29 11.02
N ALA A 69 2.34 -0.58 10.11
CA ALA A 69 0.92 -0.92 10.03
C ALA A 69 0.42 -1.55 11.34
N ASN A 70 1.18 -2.47 11.92
CA ASN A 70 0.87 -3.08 13.22
C ASN A 70 0.86 -2.03 14.34
N LYS A 71 1.84 -1.11 14.37
CA LYS A 71 1.88 -0.01 15.35
C LYS A 71 0.67 0.92 15.23
N TRP A 72 0.27 1.27 14.02
CA TRP A 72 -0.95 2.06 13.77
C TRP A 72 -2.21 1.34 14.24
N LEU A 73 -2.39 0.07 13.85
CA LEU A 73 -3.56 -0.73 14.22
C LEU A 73 -3.67 -0.96 15.73
N GLN A 74 -2.55 -1.00 16.45
CA GLN A 74 -2.49 -1.12 17.90
C GLN A 74 -2.62 0.24 18.63
N GLY A 75 -2.72 1.36 17.90
CA GLY A 75 -2.83 2.70 18.47
C GLY A 75 -1.53 3.29 19.02
N HIS A 76 -0.37 2.71 18.68
CA HIS A 76 0.93 3.26 19.06
C HIS A 76 1.30 4.50 18.23
N ILE A 77 0.85 4.57 16.98
CA ILE A 77 0.89 5.78 16.17
C ILE A 77 -0.50 6.42 16.29
N ILE A 78 -0.58 7.55 16.97
CA ILE A 78 -1.86 8.19 17.33
C ILE A 78 -2.25 9.25 16.30
N ARG A 79 -1.27 10.00 15.78
CA ARG A 79 -1.50 11.12 14.87
C ARG A 79 -1.38 10.64 13.42
N PRO A 80 -2.40 10.82 12.57
CA PRO A 80 -2.29 10.47 11.15
C PRO A 80 -1.34 11.41 10.39
N TYR A 81 -1.33 12.71 10.71
CA TYR A 81 -0.51 13.73 10.08
C TYR A 81 -0.28 14.91 11.04
N ASP A 82 0.56 15.86 10.64
CA ASP A 82 0.81 17.14 11.35
C ASP A 82 0.58 18.31 10.39
N ASP A 83 -0.44 19.12 10.64
CA ASP A 83 -0.80 20.26 9.76
C ASP A 83 0.24 21.37 9.73
N SER A 84 1.12 21.42 10.72
CA SER A 84 2.19 22.41 10.77
C SER A 84 3.35 22.08 9.83
N VAL A 85 3.39 20.85 9.29
CA VAL A 85 4.49 20.35 8.47
C VAL A 85 4.02 20.11 7.04
N ASP A 86 4.54 20.89 6.10
CA ASP A 86 4.40 20.61 4.67
C ASP A 86 5.50 19.63 4.25
N ILE A 87 5.12 18.37 4.01
CA ILE A 87 6.09 17.33 3.66
C ILE A 87 6.02 16.98 2.18
N ALA A 88 7.15 17.17 1.48
CA ALA A 88 7.28 16.85 0.07
C ALA A 88 7.33 15.32 -0.14
N VAL A 89 6.29 14.76 -0.75
CA VAL A 89 6.24 13.35 -1.14
C VAL A 89 7.07 13.13 -2.41
N PRO A 90 8.02 12.17 -2.44
CA PRO A 90 8.83 11.92 -3.63
C PRO A 90 7.97 11.47 -4.81
N ASP A 91 8.38 11.81 -6.04
CA ASP A 91 7.66 11.42 -7.26
C ASP A 91 7.62 9.89 -7.47
N ARG A 92 8.66 9.20 -6.99
CA ARG A 92 8.75 7.74 -7.00
C ARG A 92 9.34 7.24 -5.69
N PRO A 93 8.88 6.07 -5.19
CA PRO A 93 9.53 5.45 -4.06
C PRO A 93 10.94 4.97 -4.42
N SER A 94 11.79 4.90 -3.40
CA SER A 94 13.20 4.54 -3.54
C SER A 94 13.37 3.07 -3.89
N ARG A 95 14.49 2.78 -4.55
CA ARG A 95 14.89 1.47 -5.07
C ARG A 95 16.40 1.34 -4.95
N LEU A 96 16.89 0.14 -4.69
CA LEU A 96 18.32 -0.14 -4.73
C LEU A 96 18.92 0.24 -6.10
N SER A 97 20.12 0.79 -6.10
CA SER A 97 20.80 1.30 -7.31
C SER A 97 21.11 0.22 -8.36
N ASN A 98 21.15 -1.05 -7.95
CA ASN A 98 21.32 -2.20 -8.83
C ASN A 98 20.02 -2.59 -9.58
N VAL A 99 18.88 -1.96 -9.27
CA VAL A 99 17.61 -2.21 -9.95
C VAL A 99 17.53 -1.39 -11.24
N LYS A 100 17.73 -2.07 -12.37
CA LYS A 100 17.49 -1.46 -13.68
C LYS A 100 16.00 -1.49 -14.03
N VAL A 101 15.46 -0.32 -14.31
CA VAL A 101 14.14 -0.10 -14.90
C VAL A 101 14.18 -0.39 -16.41
N VAL A 102 13.19 -1.13 -16.90
CA VAL A 102 13.07 -1.52 -18.31
C VAL A 102 11.65 -1.35 -18.81
N SER A 103 11.48 -0.98 -20.08
CA SER A 103 10.17 -0.73 -20.67
C SER A 103 9.33 -2.02 -20.83
N PRO A 104 8.00 -1.93 -21.01
CA PRO A 104 7.13 -3.10 -21.28
C PRO A 104 7.60 -4.00 -22.40
N SER A 105 8.15 -3.38 -23.44
CA SER A 105 8.59 -4.09 -24.64
C SER A 105 9.84 -4.93 -24.38
N GLU A 106 10.57 -4.62 -23.31
CA GLU A 106 11.75 -5.34 -22.83
C GLU A 106 11.41 -6.37 -21.76
N MET A 107 10.17 -6.36 -21.22
CA MET A 107 9.71 -7.40 -20.31
C MET A 107 9.50 -8.72 -21.04
N LEU A 108 9.94 -9.81 -20.41
CA LEU A 108 9.75 -11.16 -20.94
C LEU A 108 8.27 -11.53 -20.95
N LYS A 109 7.87 -12.23 -21.99
CA LYS A 109 6.51 -12.77 -22.09
C LYS A 109 6.31 -13.81 -20.99
N LEU A 110 5.26 -13.64 -20.19
CA LEU A 110 4.81 -14.68 -19.27
C LEU A 110 4.45 -15.93 -20.10
N GLY A 111 5.23 -17.00 -19.94
CA GLY A 111 4.94 -18.29 -20.56
C GLY A 111 3.85 -19.07 -19.81
N LYS A 112 3.62 -20.33 -20.21
CA LYS A 112 2.57 -21.20 -19.64
C LYS A 112 3.04 -22.07 -18.45
N ALA A 113 4.00 -21.60 -17.67
CA ALA A 113 4.61 -22.29 -16.52
C ALA A 113 5.27 -23.66 -16.81
N GLY A 114 5.37 -24.08 -18.08
CA GLY A 114 5.94 -25.39 -18.46
C GLY A 114 7.45 -25.50 -18.25
N SER A 115 8.21 -24.45 -18.58
CA SER A 115 9.66 -24.39 -18.36
C SER A 115 10.03 -23.68 -17.06
N LEU A 116 11.24 -23.93 -16.56
CA LEU A 116 11.78 -23.23 -15.38
C LEU A 116 11.77 -21.72 -15.57
N GLN A 117 12.20 -21.25 -16.73
CA GLN A 117 12.22 -19.84 -17.11
C GLN A 117 10.82 -19.22 -17.07
N SER A 118 9.82 -19.95 -17.56
CA SER A 118 8.43 -19.49 -17.52
C SER A 118 7.86 -19.43 -16.10
N ARG A 119 8.23 -20.35 -15.21
CA ARG A 119 7.81 -20.31 -13.80
C ARG A 119 8.46 -19.14 -13.06
N GLN A 120 9.75 -18.93 -13.30
CA GLN A 120 10.48 -17.79 -12.74
C GLN A 120 9.87 -16.45 -13.19
N ALA A 121 9.52 -16.31 -14.47
CA ALA A 121 8.86 -15.12 -14.99
C ALA A 121 7.50 -14.85 -14.30
N ILE A 122 6.73 -15.90 -14.00
CA ILE A 122 5.44 -15.77 -13.31
C ILE A 122 5.64 -15.33 -11.85
N VAL A 123 6.54 -16.01 -11.11
CA VAL A 123 6.84 -15.65 -9.71
C VAL A 123 7.37 -14.22 -9.64
N HIS A 124 8.22 -13.83 -10.59
CA HIS A 124 8.74 -12.48 -10.68
C HIS A 124 7.63 -11.44 -10.90
N GLY A 125 6.71 -11.69 -11.82
CA GLY A 125 5.56 -10.80 -12.04
C GLY A 125 4.66 -10.68 -10.80
N LEU A 126 4.54 -11.75 -10.01
CA LEU A 126 3.80 -11.72 -8.75
C LEU A 126 4.52 -10.84 -7.70
N VAL A 127 5.82 -11.06 -7.48
CA VAL A 127 6.63 -10.26 -6.54
C VAL A 127 6.63 -8.78 -6.93
N HIS A 128 6.69 -8.49 -8.23
CA HIS A 128 6.60 -7.14 -8.75
C HIS A 128 5.26 -6.47 -8.43
N THR A 129 4.15 -7.20 -8.62
CA THR A 129 2.81 -6.70 -8.27
C THR A 129 2.70 -6.40 -6.78
N GLU A 130 3.26 -7.27 -5.93
CA GLU A 130 3.28 -7.09 -4.49
C GLU A 130 4.13 -5.88 -4.06
N SER A 131 5.35 -5.76 -4.58
CA SER A 131 6.21 -4.62 -4.31
C SER A 131 5.53 -3.30 -4.68
N TRP A 132 4.83 -3.26 -5.83
CA TRP A 132 4.11 -2.07 -6.26
C TRP A 132 2.89 -1.78 -5.37
N ALA A 133 2.18 -2.81 -4.89
CA ALA A 133 1.08 -2.66 -3.96
C ALA A 133 1.52 -2.06 -2.62
N ILE A 134 2.68 -2.48 -2.10
CA ILE A 134 3.28 -1.89 -0.89
C ILE A 134 3.54 -0.41 -1.12
N ASP A 135 4.28 -0.05 -2.16
CA ASP A 135 4.61 1.36 -2.45
C ASP A 135 3.34 2.21 -2.65
N LEU A 136 2.36 1.71 -3.39
CA LEU A 136 1.11 2.42 -3.65
C LEU A 136 0.33 2.68 -2.35
N SER A 137 0.32 1.71 -1.44
CA SER A 137 -0.38 1.85 -0.16
C SER A 137 0.21 2.99 0.68
N TRP A 138 1.54 3.05 0.78
CA TRP A 138 2.24 4.11 1.52
C TRP A 138 2.23 5.46 0.79
N ASP A 139 2.28 5.47 -0.55
CA ASP A 139 2.15 6.70 -1.35
C ASP A 139 0.78 7.36 -1.17
N ILE A 140 -0.30 6.57 -1.11
CA ILE A 140 -1.65 7.09 -0.83
C ILE A 140 -1.70 7.74 0.55
N ILE A 141 -1.16 7.08 1.58
CA ILE A 141 -1.09 7.62 2.94
C ILE A 141 -0.30 8.94 2.93
N ALA A 142 0.88 8.98 2.31
CA ALA A 142 1.74 10.16 2.29
C ALA A 142 1.08 11.34 1.56
N ARG A 143 0.42 11.11 0.42
CA ARG A 143 -0.16 12.20 -0.40
C ARG A 143 -1.53 12.68 0.06
N PHE A 144 -2.34 11.78 0.62
CA PHE A 144 -3.73 12.03 0.92
C PHE A 144 -4.08 11.95 2.40
N GLY A 145 -3.12 11.61 3.28
CA GLY A 145 -3.32 11.60 4.73
C GLY A 145 -3.72 12.97 5.27
N GLN A 146 -3.03 14.04 4.86
CA GLN A 146 -3.28 15.41 5.31
C GLN A 146 -4.56 16.01 4.71
N LYS A 147 -4.77 15.88 3.39
CA LYS A 147 -5.85 16.56 2.64
C LYS A 147 -7.28 16.11 2.96
N ASN A 148 -7.44 15.03 3.71
CA ASN A 148 -8.73 14.44 4.04
C ASN A 148 -9.08 14.56 5.53
N GLY A 149 -8.20 15.20 6.29
CA GLY A 149 -8.23 15.28 7.75
C GLY A 149 -9.30 16.20 8.35
N ASP A 150 -9.84 17.13 7.57
CA ASP A 150 -10.80 18.12 8.06
C ASP A 150 -12.17 17.53 8.46
N GLU A 151 -12.48 16.27 8.10
CA GLU A 151 -13.79 15.65 8.41
C GLU A 151 -13.71 14.20 8.95
N ALA A 152 -12.57 13.50 8.81
CA ALA A 152 -12.44 12.09 9.18
C ALA A 152 -11.78 11.91 10.55
N ALA A 153 -12.57 12.15 11.60
CA ALA A 153 -12.57 11.37 12.85
C ALA A 153 -11.23 10.79 13.33
N CYS A 154 -10.43 11.60 14.05
CA CYS A 154 -9.86 11.09 15.30
C CYS A 154 -10.88 11.38 16.39
N GLY A 155 -11.99 10.63 16.38
CA GLY A 155 -12.95 10.66 17.46
C GLY A 155 -12.26 10.03 18.66
N SER A 156 -11.77 10.87 19.58
CA SER A 156 -11.54 10.46 20.96
C SER A 156 -12.84 9.80 21.43
N LEU A 157 -12.87 8.47 21.48
CA LEU A 157 -14.03 7.74 21.96
C LEU A 157 -14.13 8.01 23.46
N ASP A 158 -15.02 8.93 23.83
CA ASP A 158 -15.40 9.14 25.22
C ASP A 158 -15.87 7.80 25.79
N SER A 159 -15.27 7.39 26.90
CA SER A 159 -15.43 6.07 27.52
C SER A 159 -16.81 5.82 28.17
N ASN A 160 -17.86 6.55 27.76
CA ASN A 160 -19.21 6.51 28.33
C ASN A 160 -20.34 6.42 27.28
N VAL A 161 -20.09 5.79 26.13
CA VAL A 161 -21.13 5.56 25.11
C VAL A 161 -21.77 4.18 25.30
N SER A 162 -23.10 4.13 25.35
CA SER A 162 -23.84 2.86 25.41
C SER A 162 -23.59 2.02 24.16
N GLU A 163 -23.53 0.69 24.30
CA GLU A 163 -23.19 -0.26 23.22
C GLU A 163 -24.08 -0.12 21.97
N PHE A 164 -25.34 0.31 22.14
CA PHE A 164 -26.26 0.62 21.05
C PHE A 164 -25.90 1.89 20.28
N GLN A 165 -25.51 2.97 20.97
CA GLN A 165 -25.09 4.22 20.33
C GLN A 165 -23.73 4.07 19.65
N GLN A 166 -22.87 3.18 20.17
CA GLN A 166 -21.59 2.86 19.55
C GLN A 166 -21.75 2.26 18.15
N GLY A 167 -22.76 1.39 17.93
CA GLY A 167 -23.03 0.78 16.63
C GLY A 167 -23.48 1.79 15.56
N GLU A 168 -24.31 2.76 15.94
CA GLU A 168 -24.78 3.81 15.02
C GLU A 168 -23.64 4.78 14.65
N ILE A 169 -22.82 5.18 15.62
CA ILE A 169 -21.66 6.05 15.40
C ILE A 169 -20.64 5.38 14.47
N VAL A 170 -20.32 4.10 14.72
CA VAL A 170 -19.38 3.34 13.87
C VAL A 170 -19.92 3.20 12.45
N LYS A 171 -21.23 2.96 12.29
CA LYS A 171 -21.86 2.89 10.98
C LYS A 171 -21.78 4.23 10.24
N GLU A 172 -22.06 5.35 10.92
CA GLU A 172 -21.98 6.68 10.30
C GLU A 172 -20.55 7.02 9.85
N ILE A 173 -19.55 6.72 10.68
CA ILE A 173 -18.14 6.90 10.33
C ILE A 173 -17.81 6.05 9.10
N PHE A 174 -18.21 4.78 9.08
CA PHE A 174 -17.96 3.88 7.97
C PHE A 174 -18.61 4.35 6.67
N ASP A 175 -19.85 4.83 6.72
CA ASP A 175 -20.56 5.38 5.57
C ASP A 175 -19.84 6.64 5.03
N LYS A 176 -19.37 7.54 5.91
CA LYS A 176 -18.56 8.72 5.53
C LYS A 176 -17.27 8.33 4.83
N VAL A 177 -16.56 7.32 5.34
CA VAL A 177 -15.32 6.81 4.72
C VAL A 177 -15.59 6.27 3.31
N ILE A 178 -16.67 5.49 3.14
CA ILE A 178 -17.07 4.97 1.82
C ILE A 178 -17.41 6.11 0.85
N GLN A 179 -18.15 7.13 1.29
CA GLN A 179 -18.47 8.28 0.42
C GLN A 179 -17.23 9.06 0.00
N LYS A 180 -16.28 9.23 0.93
CA LYS A 180 -15.00 9.85 0.60
C LYS A 180 -14.22 9.01 -0.41
N PHE A 181 -14.18 7.69 -0.24
CA PHE A 181 -13.58 6.77 -1.20
C PHE A 181 -14.22 6.92 -2.59
N HIS A 182 -15.56 6.92 -2.69
CA HIS A 182 -16.26 7.11 -3.96
C HIS A 182 -15.89 8.45 -4.63
N THR A 183 -15.83 9.53 -3.86
CA THR A 183 -15.45 10.86 -4.34
C THR A 183 -14.04 10.86 -4.92
N ILE A 184 -13.08 10.25 -4.22
CA ILE A 184 -11.70 10.13 -4.68
C ILE A 184 -11.63 9.30 -5.96
N VAL A 185 -12.28 8.13 -6.00
CA VAL A 185 -12.27 7.28 -7.20
C VAL A 185 -12.83 8.03 -8.40
N ARG A 186 -13.97 8.71 -8.26
CA ARG A 186 -14.55 9.49 -9.39
C ARG A 186 -13.68 10.65 -9.83
N SER A 187 -12.95 11.27 -8.92
CA SER A 187 -12.05 12.38 -9.23
C SER A 187 -10.86 11.95 -10.09
N TYR A 188 -10.30 10.77 -9.82
CA TYR A 188 -9.06 10.31 -10.45
C TYR A 188 -9.25 9.21 -11.51
N PHE A 189 -10.31 8.40 -11.43
CA PHE A 189 -10.61 7.32 -12.37
C PHE A 189 -11.74 7.73 -13.33
N ARG A 190 -11.38 7.95 -14.60
CA ARG A 190 -12.27 8.56 -15.61
C ARG A 190 -13.31 7.63 -16.25
N GLY A 191 -13.62 6.49 -15.64
CA GLY A 191 -14.57 5.51 -16.18
C GLY A 191 -15.32 4.74 -15.10
N PRO A 192 -16.34 3.95 -15.47
CA PRO A 192 -16.98 3.04 -14.53
C PRO A 192 -16.06 1.87 -14.16
N LEU A 193 -16.16 1.37 -12.93
CA LEU A 193 -15.56 0.10 -12.55
C LEU A 193 -16.23 -1.05 -13.32
N LYS A 194 -15.42 -1.97 -13.83
CA LYS A 194 -15.89 -3.06 -14.71
C LYS A 194 -16.05 -4.37 -13.94
N PRO A 195 -17.24 -4.99 -13.95
CA PRO A 195 -17.44 -6.35 -13.45
C PRO A 195 -16.87 -7.40 -14.43
N PRO A 196 -16.72 -8.68 -14.01
CA PRO A 196 -17.05 -9.23 -12.69
C PRO A 196 -16.00 -8.90 -11.63
N PHE A 197 -16.46 -8.67 -10.40
CA PHE A 197 -15.58 -8.50 -9.25
C PHE A 197 -15.31 -9.84 -8.57
N ASN A 198 -14.08 -10.03 -8.10
CA ASN A 198 -13.77 -11.10 -7.15
C ASN A 198 -14.30 -10.69 -5.77
N GLU A 199 -15.57 -10.98 -5.52
CA GLU A 199 -16.27 -10.62 -4.27
C GLU A 199 -15.66 -11.30 -3.05
N THR A 200 -15.30 -12.59 -3.16
CA THR A 200 -14.74 -13.36 -2.04
C THR A 200 -13.44 -12.72 -1.55
N ALA A 201 -12.53 -12.38 -2.47
CA ALA A 201 -11.26 -11.75 -2.10
C ALA A 201 -11.47 -10.34 -1.52
N ARG A 202 -12.39 -9.54 -2.09
CA ARG A 202 -12.67 -8.18 -1.58
C ARG A 202 -13.27 -8.21 -0.19
N ARG A 203 -14.22 -9.11 0.05
CA ARG A 203 -14.82 -9.29 1.38
C ARG A 203 -13.79 -9.71 2.41
N ALA A 204 -12.87 -10.61 2.06
CA ALA A 204 -11.76 -11.01 2.92
C ALA A 204 -10.83 -9.82 3.27
N ALA A 205 -10.72 -8.83 2.39
CA ALA A 205 -9.98 -7.58 2.61
C ALA A 205 -10.81 -6.48 3.30
N GLY A 206 -12.04 -6.75 3.75
CA GLY A 206 -12.92 -5.74 4.36
C GLY A 206 -13.66 -4.83 3.37
N PHE A 207 -13.54 -5.08 2.06
CA PHE A 207 -14.21 -4.32 1.01
C PHE A 207 -15.50 -5.04 0.57
N GLY A 208 -16.61 -4.72 1.24
CA GLY A 208 -17.93 -5.17 0.81
C GLY A 208 -18.42 -4.51 -0.49
N PRO A 209 -19.52 -5.00 -1.10
CA PRO A 209 -20.08 -4.48 -2.35
C PRO A 209 -20.33 -2.98 -2.38
N GLN A 210 -20.70 -2.41 -1.22
CA GLN A 210 -20.95 -0.98 -1.04
C GLN A 210 -19.77 -0.07 -1.42
N TRP A 211 -18.55 -0.59 -1.44
CA TRP A 211 -17.36 0.16 -1.83
C TRP A 211 -17.20 0.32 -3.35
N TYR A 212 -17.72 -0.61 -4.17
CA TYR A 212 -17.36 -0.69 -5.59
C TYR A 212 -18.54 -0.85 -6.55
N GLU A 213 -19.66 -1.42 -6.13
CA GLU A 213 -20.85 -1.52 -6.99
C GLU A 213 -21.40 -0.14 -7.40
N PRO A 214 -21.50 0.87 -6.51
CA PRO A 214 -21.97 2.21 -6.89
C PRO A 214 -21.08 2.93 -7.91
N LEU A 215 -19.84 2.45 -8.09
CA LEU A 215 -18.86 3.00 -9.02
C LEU A 215 -18.92 2.34 -10.42
N THR A 216 -19.82 1.37 -10.62
CA THR A 216 -20.00 0.69 -11.92
C THR A 216 -20.82 1.53 -12.92
N VAL A 217 -21.52 2.55 -12.44
CA VAL A 217 -22.27 3.49 -13.26
C VAL A 217 -21.52 4.81 -13.34
N LYS A 218 -21.53 5.43 -14.52
CA LYS A 218 -21.08 6.81 -14.66
C LYS A 218 -22.20 7.70 -14.14
N GLU A 219 -21.95 8.47 -13.08
CA GLU A 219 -22.89 9.51 -12.69
C GLU A 219 -23.04 10.48 -13.86
N ILE A 220 -24.24 10.56 -14.40
CA ILE A 220 -24.61 11.61 -15.34
C ILE A 220 -24.92 12.80 -14.43
N MET A 221 -24.00 13.78 -14.37
CA MET A 221 -24.36 15.08 -13.80
C MET A 221 -25.45 15.64 -14.71
N THR A 222 -26.70 15.59 -14.26
CA THR A 222 -27.77 16.38 -14.84
C THR A 222 -27.56 17.82 -14.38
N ASP A 223 -27.19 18.68 -15.33
CA ASP A 223 -27.08 20.14 -15.16
C ASP A 223 -28.43 20.77 -14.76
#